data_AF-A0A9D5YRB2-F1
#
_entry.id   AF-A0A9D5YRB2-F1
#
_cell.length_a   1.000
_cell.length_b   1.000
_cell.length_c   1.000
_cell.angle_alpha   90.00
_cell.angle_beta   90.00
_cell.angle_gamma   90.00
#
_symmetry.space_group_name_H-M   'P 1'
#
loop_
_entity.id
_entity.type
_entity.pdbx_description
1 polymer ?
#
loop_
_entity_poly.entity_id
_entity_poly.type
_entity_poly.pdbx_seq_one_letter_code
_entity_poly.pdbx_strand_id
1 'polypeptide(L)'
;MIDTIREITERVSMFDALNLYGFKPNRAGFICCPFHNEKTPSLKIYADGRKFKCFGCGEGGSVIDFVMKLFNLPLKQAIARIDYDFNLNLVKIRPLSVSERRKIERERLEREKQRKYKEDLKQAEKSFFDVLCELEKIKREFVIKTWDAFDCFNYNKITFFDI
;
A
#
# COMPACT_ATOMS: atom_id res chain seq x y z
N MET A 1 25.72 4.35 4.01
CA MET A 1 24.33 4.87 3.86
C MET A 1 24.18 6.23 4.53
N ILE A 2 24.64 6.41 5.77
CA ILE A 2 24.66 7.75 6.41
C ILE A 2 25.53 8.74 5.61
N ASP A 3 26.68 8.30 5.10
CA ASP A 3 27.57 9.16 4.31
C ASP A 3 26.93 9.63 3.00
N THR A 4 26.22 8.74 2.29
CA THR A 4 25.50 9.07 1.05
C THR A 4 24.38 10.08 1.28
N ILE A 5 23.65 9.96 2.40
CA ILE A 5 22.60 10.92 2.77
C ILE A 5 23.21 12.30 3.00
N ARG A 6 24.30 12.36 3.78
CA ARG A 6 24.99 13.62 4.05
C ARG A 6 25.49 14.26 2.75
N GLU A 7 26.13 13.48 1.90
CA GLU A 7 26.70 13.94 0.64
C GLU A 7 25.64 14.47 -0.33
N ILE A 8 24.47 13.82 -0.41
CA ILE A 8 23.33 14.35 -1.18
C ILE A 8 22.86 15.69 -0.60
N THR A 9 22.67 15.78 0.72
CA THR A 9 22.19 17.01 1.36
C THR A 9 23.20 18.16 1.30
N GLU A 10 24.49 17.88 1.07
CA GLU A 10 25.53 18.88 0.86
C GLU A 10 25.62 19.35 -0.60
N ARG A 11 25.36 18.46 -1.57
CA ARG A 11 25.53 18.74 -3.00
C ARG A 11 24.27 19.23 -3.70
N VAL A 12 23.09 18.87 -3.20
CA VAL A 12 21.80 19.21 -3.82
C VAL A 12 20.98 20.06 -2.85
N SER A 13 20.70 21.30 -3.26
CA SER A 13 19.78 22.15 -2.51
C SER A 13 18.33 21.85 -2.89
N MET A 14 17.42 22.24 -1.99
CA MET A 14 15.98 22.23 -2.24
C MET A 14 15.63 23.08 -3.45
N PHE A 15 16.31 24.20 -3.68
CA PHE A 15 16.08 25.03 -4.87
C PHE A 15 16.42 24.28 -6.16
N ASP A 16 17.51 23.49 -6.16
CA ASP A 16 17.88 22.66 -7.31
C ASP A 16 16.82 21.59 -7.59
N ALA A 17 16.34 20.92 -6.54
CA ALA A 17 15.24 19.95 -6.63
C ALA A 17 13.95 20.60 -7.16
N LEU A 18 13.58 21.77 -6.65
CA LEU A 18 12.39 22.48 -7.14
C LEU A 18 12.51 22.87 -8.60
N ASN A 19 13.64 23.43 -9.02
CA ASN A 19 13.87 23.82 -10.40
C ASN A 19 13.78 22.62 -11.35
N LEU A 20 14.40 21.49 -10.97
CA LEU A 20 14.37 20.27 -11.78
C LEU A 20 12.97 19.67 -11.86
N TYR A 21 12.22 19.67 -10.76
CA TYR A 21 10.87 19.09 -10.69
C TYR A 21 9.76 20.07 -11.09
N GLY A 22 10.10 21.28 -11.57
CA GLY A 22 9.15 22.21 -12.17
C GLY A 22 8.42 23.14 -11.19
N PHE A 23 8.93 23.31 -9.98
CA PHE A 23 8.37 24.21 -8.97
C PHE A 23 9.11 25.54 -8.94
N LYS A 24 8.36 26.65 -8.96
CA LYS A 24 8.92 28.00 -8.91
C LYS A 24 8.57 28.68 -7.58
N PRO A 25 9.52 28.81 -6.64
CA PRO A 25 9.29 29.55 -5.41
C PRO A 25 9.10 31.03 -5.67
N ASN A 26 8.23 31.67 -4.88
CA ASN A 26 8.09 33.12 -4.87
C ASN A 26 9.30 33.80 -4.20
N ARG A 27 9.33 35.14 -4.17
CA ARG A 27 10.43 35.92 -3.54
C ARG A 27 10.65 35.61 -2.06
N ALA A 28 9.63 35.13 -1.36
CA ALA A 28 9.70 34.76 0.04
C ALA A 28 10.04 33.27 0.26
N GLY A 29 10.31 32.52 -0.81
CA GLY A 29 10.65 31.10 -0.76
C GLY A 29 9.45 30.17 -0.55
N PHE A 30 8.23 30.57 -0.96
CA PHE A 30 7.04 29.73 -0.85
C PHE A 30 6.59 29.16 -2.20
N ILE A 31 6.07 27.93 -2.17
CA ILE A 31 5.36 27.26 -3.26
C ILE A 31 4.01 26.70 -2.77
N CYS A 32 3.09 26.43 -3.70
CA CYS A 32 1.95 25.56 -3.41
C CYS A 32 2.48 24.15 -3.10
N CYS A 33 2.01 23.58 -2.00
CA CYS A 33 2.45 22.29 -1.54
C CYS A 33 2.02 21.19 -2.54
N PRO A 34 2.95 20.36 -3.04
CA PRO A 34 2.60 19.24 -3.91
C PRO A 34 2.00 18.05 -3.15
N PHE A 35 2.03 18.08 -1.81
CA PHE A 35 1.61 16.95 -0.97
C PHE A 35 0.14 17.01 -0.53
N HIS A 36 -0.52 18.15 -0.74
CA HIS A 36 -1.95 18.29 -0.47
C HIS A 36 -2.54 19.39 -1.36
N ASN A 37 -3.86 19.32 -1.60
CA ASN A 37 -4.52 20.25 -2.51
C ASN A 37 -4.78 21.59 -1.82
N GLU A 38 -4.04 22.63 -2.20
CA GLU A 38 -4.22 24.00 -1.72
C GLU A 38 -4.10 25.03 -2.86
N LYS A 39 -4.75 26.18 -2.71
CA LYS A 39 -4.68 27.29 -3.69
C LYS A 39 -3.64 28.34 -3.32
N THR A 40 -3.27 28.42 -2.04
CA THR A 40 -2.33 29.40 -1.50
C THR A 40 -0.99 28.73 -1.21
N PRO A 41 0.15 29.34 -1.56
CA PRO A 41 1.47 28.79 -1.23
C PRO A 41 1.67 28.63 0.29
N SER A 42 1.74 27.40 0.81
CA SER A 42 2.02 27.15 2.23
C SER A 42 3.31 26.37 2.49
N LEU A 43 4.00 25.90 1.46
CA LEU A 43 5.28 25.21 1.60
C LEU A 43 6.42 26.21 1.48
N LYS A 44 7.11 26.45 2.60
CA LYS A 44 8.29 27.30 2.71
C LYS A 44 9.57 26.51 2.52
N ILE A 45 10.47 27.04 1.71
CA ILE A 45 11.85 26.64 1.58
C ILE A 45 12.70 27.61 2.39
N TYR A 46 13.55 27.08 3.28
CA TYR A 46 14.40 27.92 4.11
C TYR A 46 15.57 28.47 3.29
N ALA A 47 16.13 29.62 3.72
CA ALA A 47 17.17 30.34 2.99
C ALA A 47 18.46 29.53 2.80
N ASP A 48 18.74 28.58 3.71
CA ASP A 48 19.85 27.65 3.56
C ASP A 48 19.66 26.64 2.42
N GLY A 49 18.44 26.56 1.87
CA GLY A 49 18.08 25.64 0.81
C GLY A 49 18.14 24.18 1.24
N ARG A 50 18.23 23.86 2.53
CA ARG A 50 18.41 22.45 2.99
C ARG A 50 17.13 21.84 3.51
N LYS A 51 16.20 22.68 3.97
CA LYS A 51 14.96 22.25 4.60
C LYS A 51 13.74 22.87 3.95
N PHE A 52 12.62 22.18 4.07
CA PHE A 52 11.30 22.72 3.76
C PHE A 52 10.31 22.44 4.89
N LYS A 53 9.25 23.24 4.96
CA LYS A 53 8.10 23.01 5.84
C LYS A 53 6.83 23.50 5.17
N CYS A 54 5.81 22.67 5.12
CA CYS A 54 4.46 23.04 4.77
C CYS A 54 3.67 23.40 6.03
N PHE A 55 3.11 24.61 6.05
CA PHE A 55 2.26 25.08 7.14
C PHE A 55 0.80 24.62 7.00
N GLY A 56 0.37 24.16 5.81
CA GLY A 56 -0.96 23.58 5.59
C GLY A 56 -1.09 22.14 6.07
N CYS A 57 -0.22 21.24 5.60
CA CYS A 57 -0.29 19.80 5.94
C CYS A 57 0.73 19.34 6.99
N GLY A 58 1.66 20.20 7.42
CA GLY A 58 2.66 19.87 8.44
C GLY A 58 3.86 19.07 7.93
N GLU A 59 3.89 18.64 6.67
CA GLU A 59 5.04 17.95 6.08
C GLU A 59 6.28 18.84 6.07
N GLY A 60 7.45 18.26 6.31
CA GLY A 60 8.71 18.99 6.34
C GLY A 60 9.89 18.05 6.48
N GLY A 61 11.06 18.51 6.06
CA GLY A 61 12.25 17.68 6.05
C GLY A 61 13.33 18.23 5.13
N SER A 62 14.24 17.34 4.75
CA SER A 62 15.32 17.56 3.81
C SER A 62 14.87 17.41 2.36
N VAL A 63 15.80 17.66 1.41
CA VAL A 63 15.59 17.38 -0.02
C VAL A 63 15.20 15.92 -0.29
N ILE A 64 15.74 14.99 0.50
CA ILE A 64 15.43 13.56 0.37
C ILE A 64 13.99 13.29 0.79
N ASP A 65 13.55 13.89 1.91
CA ASP A 65 12.16 13.74 2.39
C ASP A 65 11.16 14.31 1.38
N PHE A 66 11.51 15.43 0.75
CA PHE A 66 10.71 16.03 -0.32
C PHE A 66 10.54 15.07 -1.50
N VAL A 67 11.64 14.48 -2.00
CA VAL A 67 11.61 13.51 -3.13
C VAL A 67 10.89 12.22 -2.75
N MET A 68 11.08 11.72 -1.52
CA MET A 68 10.37 10.54 -1.01
C MET A 68 8.86 10.75 -1.08
N LYS A 69 8.37 11.91 -0.62
CA LYS A 69 6.94 12.25 -0.62
C LYS A 69 6.43 12.54 -2.04
N LEU A 70 7.19 13.27 -2.84
CA LEU A 70 6.79 13.67 -4.19
C LEU A 70 6.57 12.45 -5.12
N PHE A 71 7.44 11.44 -5.02
CA PHE A 71 7.37 10.25 -5.87
C PHE A 71 6.85 9.00 -5.16
N ASN A 72 6.45 9.12 -3.89
CA ASN A 72 6.05 8.00 -3.04
C ASN A 72 7.09 6.86 -3.02
N LEU A 73 8.35 7.21 -2.80
CA LEU A 73 9.48 6.29 -2.84
C LEU A 73 10.03 6.00 -1.43
N PRO A 74 10.47 4.75 -1.15
CA PRO A 74 11.26 4.47 0.03
C PRO A 74 12.64 5.14 -0.07
N LEU A 75 13.26 5.40 1.09
CA LEU A 75 14.52 6.15 1.21
C LEU A 75 15.61 5.75 0.20
N LYS A 76 15.87 4.45 0.04
CA LYS A 76 16.89 3.95 -0.90
C LYS A 76 16.59 4.31 -2.36
N GLN A 77 15.32 4.25 -2.75
CA GLN A 77 14.89 4.60 -4.10
C GLN A 77 14.91 6.11 -4.32
N ALA A 78 14.55 6.91 -3.30
CA ALA A 78 14.67 8.37 -3.36
C ALA A 78 16.13 8.83 -3.51
N ILE A 79 17.05 8.23 -2.72
CA ILE A 79 18.50 8.47 -2.84
C ILE A 79 19.00 8.13 -4.25
N ALA A 80 18.63 6.96 -4.78
CA ALA A 80 19.02 6.54 -6.12
C ALA A 80 18.44 7.45 -7.21
N ARG A 81 17.22 7.96 -7.01
CA ARG A 81 16.59 8.91 -7.93
C ARG A 81 17.31 10.25 -7.94
N ILE A 82 17.62 10.83 -6.77
CA ILE A 82 18.38 12.07 -6.68
C ILE A 82 19.77 11.90 -7.31
N ASP A 83 20.45 10.79 -7.03
CA ASP A 83 21.76 10.49 -7.61
C ASP A 83 21.74 10.46 -9.14
N TYR A 84 20.70 9.85 -9.72
CA TYR A 84 20.47 9.79 -11.16
C TYR A 84 20.08 11.16 -11.74
N ASP A 85 19.09 11.82 -11.16
CA ASP A 85 18.52 13.09 -11.60
C ASP A 85 19.58 14.22 -11.63
N PHE A 86 20.53 14.19 -10.67
CA PHE A 86 21.60 15.18 -10.54
C PHE A 86 22.99 14.67 -11.00
N ASN A 87 23.07 13.47 -11.58
CA ASN A 87 24.32 12.84 -12.03
C ASN A 87 25.45 12.85 -10.98
N LEU A 88 25.15 12.54 -9.72
CA LEU A 88 26.11 12.67 -8.62
C LEU A 88 27.09 11.48 -8.52
N ASN A 89 26.77 10.34 -9.16
CA ASN A 89 27.57 9.10 -9.15
C ASN A 89 27.90 8.54 -7.76
N LEU A 90 27.03 8.78 -6.78
CA LEU A 90 27.18 8.37 -5.38
C LEU A 90 26.70 6.94 -5.14
N VAL A 91 25.62 6.53 -5.79
CA VAL A 91 25.08 5.18 -5.68
C VAL A 91 25.75 4.32 -6.73
N LYS A 92 26.83 3.65 -6.32
CA LYS A 92 27.35 2.51 -7.07
C LYS A 92 26.28 1.42 -7.03
N ILE A 93 25.49 1.30 -8.09
CA ILE A 93 24.61 0.14 -8.31
C ILE A 93 25.55 -1.05 -8.49
N ARG A 94 25.95 -1.68 -7.38
CA ARG A 94 26.67 -2.95 -7.49
C ARG A 94 25.68 -3.96 -8.06
N PRO A 95 26.06 -4.74 -9.07
CA PRO A 95 25.20 -5.80 -9.55
C PRO A 95 24.87 -6.72 -8.37
N LEU A 96 23.61 -7.13 -8.27
CA LEU A 96 23.19 -8.12 -7.28
C LEU A 96 24.07 -9.37 -7.46
N SER A 97 24.50 -9.96 -6.35
CA SER A 97 25.16 -11.26 -6.42
C SER A 97 24.17 -12.34 -6.89
N VAL A 98 24.70 -13.47 -7.39
CA VAL A 98 23.87 -14.61 -7.79
C VAL A 98 23.02 -15.11 -6.61
N SER A 99 23.56 -15.11 -5.39
CA SER A 99 22.84 -15.52 -4.18
C SER A 99 21.71 -14.56 -3.82
N GLU A 100 21.93 -13.24 -3.93
CA GLU A 100 20.89 -12.23 -3.72
C GLU A 100 19.76 -12.35 -4.74
N ARG A 101 20.09 -12.51 -6.03
CA ARG A 101 19.09 -12.74 -7.09
C ARG A 101 18.24 -13.98 -6.82
N ARG A 102 18.87 -15.10 -6.50
CA ARG A 102 18.18 -16.36 -6.15
C ARG A 102 17.30 -16.21 -4.91
N LYS A 103 17.70 -15.38 -3.93
CA LYS A 103 16.87 -15.10 -2.74
C LYS A 103 15.62 -14.32 -3.13
N ILE A 104 15.77 -13.23 -3.89
CA ILE A 104 14.65 -12.40 -4.36
C ILE A 104 13.66 -13.22 -5.20
N GLU A 105 14.18 -14.08 -6.09
CA GLU A 105 13.36 -14.95 -6.94
C GLU A 105 12.58 -15.98 -6.11
N ARG A 106 13.21 -16.61 -5.11
CA ARG A 106 12.53 -17.51 -4.18
C ARG A 106 11.42 -16.81 -3.40
N GLU A 107 11.70 -15.65 -2.84
CA GLU A 107 10.70 -14.85 -2.10
C GLU A 107 9.53 -14.44 -3.00
N ARG A 108 9.79 -14.10 -4.27
CA ARG A 108 8.75 -13.80 -5.26
C ARG A 108 7.87 -15.02 -5.53
N LEU A 109 8.48 -16.18 -5.77
CA LEU A 109 7.76 -17.42 -6.06
C LEU A 109 6.92 -17.87 -4.85
N GLU A 110 7.44 -17.72 -3.63
CA GLU A 110 6.71 -18.01 -2.39
C GLU A 110 5.47 -17.12 -2.24
N ARG A 111 5.60 -15.81 -2.50
CA ARG A 111 4.46 -14.88 -2.49
C ARG A 111 3.40 -15.25 -3.52
N GLU A 112 3.81 -15.61 -4.72
CA GLU A 112 2.89 -16.04 -5.79
C GLU A 112 2.15 -17.34 -5.41
N LYS A 113 2.86 -18.33 -4.87
CA LYS A 113 2.25 -19.56 -4.33
C LYS A 113 1.25 -19.25 -3.22
N GLN A 114 1.62 -18.37 -2.29
CA GLN A 114 0.75 -18.01 -1.16
C GLN A 114 -0.49 -17.23 -1.62
N ARG A 115 -0.36 -16.36 -2.63
CA ARG A 115 -1.49 -15.67 -3.26
C ARG A 115 -2.45 -16.68 -3.90
N LYS A 116 -1.93 -17.60 -4.71
CA LYS A 116 -2.73 -18.64 -5.37
C LYS A 116 -3.46 -19.53 -4.36
N TYR A 117 -2.76 -20.00 -3.33
CA TYR A 117 -3.38 -20.79 -2.25
C TYR A 117 -4.54 -20.04 -1.56
N LYS A 118 -4.39 -18.74 -1.30
CA LYS A 118 -5.48 -17.91 -0.74
C LYS A 118 -6.66 -17.77 -1.71
N GLU A 119 -6.40 -17.66 -3.00
CA GLU A 119 -7.45 -17.60 -4.03
C GLU A 119 -8.22 -18.93 -4.11
N ASP A 120 -7.50 -20.05 -4.12
CA ASP A 120 -8.09 -21.40 -4.14
C ASP A 120 -8.95 -21.65 -2.89
N LEU A 121 -8.48 -21.23 -1.71
CA LEU A 121 -9.25 -21.31 -0.46
C LEU A 121 -10.55 -20.50 -0.53
N LYS A 122 -10.48 -19.23 -0.96
CA LYS A 122 -11.67 -18.39 -1.12
C LYS A 122 -12.67 -18.99 -2.10
N GLN A 123 -12.18 -19.61 -3.17
CA GLN A 123 -13.01 -20.26 -4.16
C GLN A 123 -13.69 -21.51 -3.58
N ALA A 124 -12.98 -22.31 -2.79
CA ALA A 124 -13.54 -23.46 -2.10
C ALA A 124 -14.61 -23.05 -1.07
N GLU A 125 -14.33 -22.03 -0.25
CA GLU A 125 -15.30 -21.46 0.70
C GLU A 125 -16.57 -20.99 0.00
N LYS A 126 -16.42 -20.26 -1.12
CA LYS A 126 -17.56 -19.82 -1.94
C LYS A 126 -18.35 -21.02 -2.48
N SER A 127 -17.67 -22.01 -3.05
CA SER A 127 -18.32 -23.19 -3.62
C SER A 127 -19.07 -23.99 -2.56
N PHE A 128 -18.51 -24.11 -1.35
CA PHE A 128 -19.18 -24.75 -0.22
C PHE A 128 -20.43 -23.99 0.22
N PHE A 129 -20.33 -22.66 0.33
CA PHE A 129 -21.47 -21.80 0.64
C PHE A 129 -22.59 -21.90 -0.41
N ASP A 130 -22.24 -21.92 -1.70
CA ASP A 130 -23.20 -22.08 -2.81
C ASP A 130 -23.98 -23.40 -2.68
N VAL A 131 -23.31 -24.51 -2.35
CA VAL A 131 -23.95 -25.82 -2.12
C VAL A 131 -24.89 -25.77 -0.92
N LEU A 132 -24.47 -25.16 0.19
CA LEU A 132 -25.33 -25.02 1.37
C LEU A 132 -26.60 -24.21 1.05
N CYS A 133 -26.48 -23.12 0.31
CA CYS A 133 -27.63 -22.34 -0.13
C CYS A 133 -28.58 -23.17 -1.02
N GLU A 134 -28.07 -23.98 -1.94
CA GLU A 134 -28.91 -24.88 -2.76
C GLU A 134 -29.62 -25.94 -1.91
N LEU A 135 -28.94 -26.55 -0.93
CA LEU A 135 -29.56 -27.50 0.00
C LEU A 135 -30.66 -26.83 0.83
N GLU A 136 -30.46 -25.60 1.29
CA GLU A 136 -31.49 -24.84 1.99
C GLU A 136 -32.70 -24.52 1.10
N LYS A 137 -32.49 -24.18 -0.18
CA LYS A 137 -33.59 -23.98 -1.15
C LYS A 137 -34.40 -25.25 -1.33
N ILE A 138 -33.74 -26.38 -1.59
CA ILE A 138 -34.38 -27.68 -1.76
C ILE A 138 -35.18 -28.04 -0.50
N LYS A 139 -34.60 -27.84 0.69
CA LYS A 139 -35.28 -28.07 1.97
C LYS A 139 -36.54 -27.20 2.08
N ARG A 140 -36.50 -25.92 1.72
CA ARG A 140 -37.69 -25.05 1.73
C ARG A 140 -38.75 -25.50 0.72
N GLU A 141 -38.36 -25.90 -0.49
CA GLU A 141 -39.30 -26.39 -1.51
C GLU A 141 -39.96 -27.72 -1.13
N PHE A 142 -39.20 -28.66 -0.53
CA PHE A 142 -39.74 -29.94 -0.07
C PHE A 142 -40.57 -29.81 1.22
N VAL A 143 -40.21 -28.89 2.13
CA VAL A 143 -41.01 -28.62 3.34
C VAL A 143 -42.38 -28.03 2.99
N ILE A 144 -42.53 -27.33 1.86
CA ILE A 144 -43.85 -26.85 1.40
C ILE A 144 -44.67 -27.98 0.75
N LYS A 145 -44.05 -29.03 0.19
CA LYS A 145 -44.76 -30.15 -0.46
C LYS A 145 -45.17 -31.30 0.47
N THR A 146 -44.57 -31.43 1.65
CA THR A 146 -44.91 -32.49 2.61
C THR A 146 -45.93 -32.06 3.67
N TRP A 147 -46.31 -30.77 3.72
CA TRP A 147 -47.31 -30.27 4.67
C TRP A 147 -48.76 -30.38 4.19
N ASP A 148 -49.02 -30.61 2.89
CA ASP A 148 -50.38 -30.83 2.37
C ASP A 148 -50.83 -32.30 2.42
N ALA A 149 -50.03 -33.21 2.99
CA ALA A 149 -50.31 -34.66 2.95
C ALA A 149 -50.20 -35.41 4.30
N PHE A 150 -50.01 -34.72 5.43
CA PHE A 150 -49.92 -35.40 6.74
C PHE A 150 -50.77 -34.73 7.82
N ASP A 151 -52.03 -34.46 7.48
CA ASP A 151 -53.13 -34.33 8.44
C ASP A 151 -53.76 -35.73 8.65
N CYS A 152 -53.01 -36.65 9.27
CA CYS A 152 -53.49 -37.92 9.80
C CYS A 152 -52.33 -38.61 10.53
N PHE A 153 -52.10 -38.27 11.80
CA PHE A 153 -51.99 -39.24 12.90
C PHE A 153 -51.61 -38.49 14.17
N ASN A 154 -52.66 -38.22 14.93
CA ASN A 154 -52.64 -37.83 16.31
C ASN A 154 -51.91 -38.90 17.14
N TYR A 155 -50.73 -38.61 17.67
CA TYR A 155 -50.23 -39.26 18.88
C TYR A 155 -49.55 -38.23 19.79
N ASN A 156 -50.41 -37.63 20.61
CA ASN A 156 -50.08 -37.35 22.00
C ASN A 156 -49.46 -38.59 22.68
N LYS A 157 -48.51 -38.33 23.59
CA LYS A 157 -47.70 -39.26 24.42
C LYS A 157 -46.42 -39.71 23.69
N ILE A 158 -45.20 -39.51 24.20
CA ILE A 158 -44.71 -39.82 25.55
C ILE A 158 -43.63 -38.80 25.97
N THR A 159 -43.53 -38.66 27.29
CA THR A 159 -42.91 -37.64 28.14
C THR A 159 -41.39 -37.72 28.29
N PHE A 160 -40.77 -36.54 28.47
CA PHE A 160 -39.96 -36.15 29.63
C PHE A 160 -39.39 -37.30 30.49
N PHE A 161 -38.06 -37.50 30.48
CA PHE A 161 -37.23 -37.61 31.68
C PHE A 161 -35.73 -37.58 31.33
N ASP A 162 -34.99 -36.84 32.16
CA ASP A 162 -33.53 -36.71 32.21
C ASP A 162 -32.81 -38.07 32.35
N ILE A 163 -31.63 -38.18 31.74
CA ILE A 163 -30.30 -38.55 32.31
C ILE A 163 -29.24 -38.33 31.24
#